data_AF-A0A812VVE9-F1
#
_entry.id   AF-A0A812VVE9-F1
#
_cell.length_a   1.000
_cell.length_b   1.000
_cell.length_c   1.000
_cell.angle_alpha   90.00
_cell.angle_beta   90.00
_cell.angle_gamma   90.00
#
_symmetry.space_group_name_H-M   'P 1'
#
loop_
_entity.id
_entity.type
_entity.pdbx_description
1 polymer ?
#
loop_
_entity_poly.entity_id
_entity_poly.type
_entity_poly.pdbx_seq_one_letter_code
_entity_poly.pdbx_strand_id
1 'polypeptide(L)'
;MLGAMFAIQQSEKKSPPRVFLAAYAIFLAGSFAVYHLVANGEFSSILTMAQMIQCLAFVLLTIKSLSQGSVAGLSAKSLALEALAFACRLSSTTWLNGYLPVDASGDFVYQAVEICSLCLVLFLLHRAFVSHRWSYEEEADSLPVLPMVIASLFLAALLHADMNSRPVFDTLWMAGLFLSVVSVLPQLWHIHQSGGVIQACTGHYIAMLACSRALSGIFMWHARFDITCVPLVGSFNQASRMKLLQPIALLAALSTFGVGNTAGYYERNIRGKFLRLDPSKLPANPPKGRNATKSSKEARSKEHWKHLRYEDFEPLRLLWGQYIRDLSPANDDELSDILARADLHGSSLRVAQARNPGMVRLTGTVIEETQKTFRIITSDNQVKVLPKESSVFEVEALGRSLRLLGPSYVQRWTEKGPKGSKPPERWSLQ
;
A
#
# COMPACT_ATOMS: atom_id res chain seq x y z
N MET A 1 -11.79 15.03 -7.54
CA MET A 1 -12.13 13.79 -8.27
C MET A 1 -11.36 13.63 -9.59
N LEU A 2 -11.21 14.66 -10.42
CA LEU A 2 -10.45 14.59 -11.68
C LEU A 2 -8.94 14.34 -11.53
N GLY A 3 -8.32 14.79 -10.42
CA GLY A 3 -6.88 14.58 -10.18
C GLY A 3 -6.48 13.12 -9.88
N ALA A 4 -7.39 12.30 -9.37
CA ALA A 4 -7.14 10.89 -9.07
C ALA A 4 -7.12 10.02 -10.34
N MET A 5 -7.88 10.41 -11.38
CA MET A 5 -7.83 9.73 -12.69
C MET A 5 -6.54 10.08 -13.45
N PHE A 6 -6.01 11.29 -13.30
CA PHE A 6 -4.76 11.69 -13.96
C PHE A 6 -3.51 11.04 -13.34
N ALA A 7 -3.48 10.80 -12.03
CA ALA A 7 -2.36 10.15 -11.36
C ALA A 7 -2.27 8.63 -11.64
N ILE A 8 -3.37 7.99 -12.03
CA ILE A 8 -3.37 6.59 -12.50
C ILE A 8 -2.77 6.48 -13.92
N GLN A 9 -2.69 7.59 -14.65
CA GLN A 9 -2.34 7.61 -16.08
C GLN A 9 -0.84 7.78 -16.37
N GLN A 10 0.01 7.98 -15.36
CA GLN A 10 1.45 8.20 -15.52
C GLN A 10 2.36 7.08 -14.99
N SER A 11 1.83 5.96 -14.49
CA SER A 11 2.64 4.72 -14.51
C SER A 11 2.62 4.22 -15.95
N GLU A 12 3.76 4.14 -16.61
CA GLU A 12 3.90 3.70 -18.00
C GLU A 12 2.94 2.56 -18.37
N LYS A 13 2.40 2.65 -19.60
CA LYS A 13 1.53 1.69 -20.30
C LYS A 13 2.04 0.23 -20.23
N LYS A 14 1.95 -0.42 -19.07
CA LYS A 14 1.57 -1.83 -19.02
C LYS A 14 0.06 -1.82 -19.00
N SER A 15 -0.55 -2.28 -20.08
CA SER A 15 -1.98 -2.56 -20.11
C SER A 15 -2.33 -3.28 -18.80
N PRO A 16 -3.45 -2.97 -18.13
CA PRO A 16 -3.88 -3.78 -16.99
C PRO A 16 -3.82 -5.24 -17.45
N PRO A 17 -3.23 -6.16 -16.64
CA PRO A 17 -3.02 -7.53 -17.09
C PRO A 17 -4.33 -8.05 -17.69
N ARG A 18 -4.30 -8.69 -18.86
CA ARG A 18 -5.54 -9.03 -19.61
C ARG A 18 -6.62 -9.70 -18.74
N VAL A 19 -6.19 -10.44 -17.72
CA VAL A 19 -7.02 -11.05 -16.68
C VAL A 19 -7.83 -10.04 -15.85
N PHE A 20 -7.25 -8.90 -15.47
CA PHE A 20 -7.95 -7.81 -14.78
C PHE A 20 -9.05 -7.22 -15.66
N LEU A 21 -8.74 -6.92 -16.93
CA LEU A 21 -9.73 -6.38 -17.85
C LEU A 21 -10.86 -7.38 -18.10
N ALA A 22 -10.53 -8.67 -18.23
CA ALA A 22 -11.51 -9.73 -18.33
C ALA A 22 -12.41 -9.81 -17.07
N ALA A 23 -11.85 -9.67 -15.87
CA ALA A 23 -12.64 -9.66 -14.63
C ALA A 23 -13.66 -8.50 -14.59
N TYR A 24 -13.26 -7.29 -14.98
CA TYR A 24 -14.19 -6.16 -15.11
C TYR A 24 -15.24 -6.40 -16.18
N ALA A 25 -14.87 -6.92 -17.36
CA ALA A 25 -15.81 -7.19 -18.44
C ALA A 25 -16.85 -8.25 -18.07
N ILE A 26 -16.42 -9.35 -17.44
CA ILE A 26 -17.31 -10.40 -16.92
C ILE A 26 -18.24 -9.83 -15.85
N PHE A 27 -17.71 -9.03 -14.92
CA PHE A 27 -18.53 -8.38 -13.90
C PHE A 27 -19.58 -7.45 -14.53
N LEU A 28 -19.21 -6.60 -15.50
CA LEU A 28 -20.15 -5.68 -16.14
C LEU A 28 -21.23 -6.43 -16.92
N ALA A 29 -20.86 -7.46 -17.69
CA ALA A 29 -21.81 -8.29 -18.42
C ALA A 29 -22.76 -9.04 -17.46
N GLY A 30 -22.21 -9.63 -16.39
CA GLY A 30 -22.98 -10.32 -15.37
C GLY A 30 -23.94 -9.39 -14.62
N SER A 31 -23.47 -8.20 -14.23
CA SER A 31 -24.30 -7.20 -13.55
C SER A 31 -25.42 -6.69 -14.45
N PHE A 32 -25.13 -6.45 -15.73
CA PHE A 32 -26.13 -6.09 -16.74
C PHE A 32 -27.19 -7.18 -16.90
N ALA A 33 -26.77 -8.45 -17.01
CA ALA A 33 -27.67 -9.59 -17.11
C ALA A 33 -28.54 -9.74 -15.86
N VAL A 34 -27.97 -9.65 -14.66
CA VAL A 34 -28.75 -9.74 -13.42
C VAL A 34 -29.75 -8.58 -13.31
N TYR A 35 -29.34 -7.35 -13.62
CA TYR A 35 -30.23 -6.20 -13.54
C TYR A 35 -31.40 -6.29 -14.52
N HIS A 36 -31.13 -6.63 -15.79
CA HIS A 36 -32.18 -6.62 -16.83
C HIS A 36 -32.96 -7.92 -16.96
N LEU A 37 -32.33 -9.08 -16.74
CA LEU A 37 -32.94 -10.39 -17.01
C LEU A 37 -33.46 -11.08 -15.75
N VAL A 38 -32.91 -10.75 -14.57
CA VAL A 38 -33.34 -11.35 -13.29
C VAL A 38 -34.19 -10.35 -12.53
N ALA A 39 -33.64 -9.17 -12.24
CA ALA A 39 -34.32 -8.16 -11.44
C ALA A 39 -35.36 -7.34 -12.22
N ASN A 40 -35.46 -7.49 -13.55
CA ASN A 40 -36.37 -6.71 -14.40
C ASN A 40 -36.28 -5.19 -14.21
N GLY A 41 -35.11 -4.68 -13.84
CA GLY A 41 -34.89 -3.25 -13.58
C GLY A 41 -35.42 -2.74 -12.24
N GLU A 42 -35.81 -3.63 -11.32
CA GLU A 42 -36.28 -3.25 -9.98
C GLU A 42 -35.19 -2.55 -9.17
N PHE A 43 -35.59 -1.52 -8.41
CA PHE A 43 -34.63 -0.73 -7.63
C PHE A 43 -33.94 -1.55 -6.52
N SER A 44 -34.63 -2.50 -5.90
CA SER A 44 -34.08 -3.32 -4.81
C SER A 44 -32.85 -4.13 -5.22
N SER A 45 -32.70 -4.40 -6.51
CA SER A 45 -31.54 -5.11 -7.08
C SER A 45 -30.22 -4.38 -6.88
N ILE A 46 -30.24 -3.09 -6.55
CA ILE A 46 -29.05 -2.31 -6.15
C ILE A 46 -28.28 -2.97 -4.99
N LEU A 47 -28.97 -3.67 -4.09
CA LEU A 47 -28.31 -4.45 -3.03
C LEU A 47 -27.53 -5.63 -3.60
N THR A 48 -28.10 -6.36 -4.55
CA THR A 48 -27.41 -7.43 -5.27
C THR A 48 -26.23 -6.87 -6.06
N MET A 49 -26.41 -5.74 -6.75
CA MET A 49 -25.33 -5.06 -7.48
C MET A 49 -24.19 -4.65 -6.54
N ALA A 50 -24.51 -4.14 -5.35
CA ALA A 50 -23.52 -3.82 -4.33
C ALA A 50 -22.69 -5.05 -3.93
N GLN A 51 -23.30 -6.22 -3.78
CA GLN A 51 -22.57 -7.45 -3.48
C GLN A 51 -21.78 -8.00 -4.66
N MET A 52 -22.27 -7.84 -5.89
CA MET A 52 -21.49 -8.20 -7.07
C MET A 52 -20.23 -7.34 -7.18
N ILE A 53 -20.30 -6.03 -6.89
CA ILE A 53 -19.12 -5.15 -6.85
C ILE A 53 -18.16 -5.56 -5.74
N GLN A 54 -18.69 -5.93 -4.57
CA GLN A 54 -17.86 -6.47 -3.48
C GLN A 54 -17.15 -7.76 -3.90
N CYS A 55 -17.87 -8.68 -4.55
CA CYS A 55 -17.30 -9.91 -5.06
C CYS A 55 -16.18 -9.62 -6.07
N LEU A 56 -16.41 -8.67 -7.00
CA LEU A 56 -15.35 -8.20 -7.91
C LEU A 56 -14.13 -7.72 -7.14
N ALA A 57 -14.30 -6.96 -6.05
CA ALA A 57 -13.19 -6.52 -5.21
C ALA A 57 -12.31 -7.72 -4.75
N PHE A 58 -12.93 -8.78 -4.25
CA PHE A 58 -12.21 -10.00 -3.82
C PHE A 58 -11.65 -10.81 -4.98
N VAL A 59 -12.31 -10.83 -6.13
CA VAL A 59 -11.75 -11.42 -7.37
C VAL A 59 -10.47 -10.71 -7.77
N LEU A 60 -10.46 -9.37 -7.79
CA LEU A 60 -9.27 -8.58 -8.12
C LEU A 60 -8.13 -8.81 -7.12
N LEU A 61 -8.47 -8.92 -5.82
CA LEU A 61 -7.49 -9.22 -4.78
C LEU A 61 -6.91 -10.63 -4.92
N THR A 62 -7.75 -11.59 -5.32
CA THR A 62 -7.35 -12.97 -5.62
C THR A 62 -6.44 -13.03 -6.85
N ILE A 63 -6.79 -12.36 -7.94
CA ILE A 63 -5.95 -12.26 -9.13
C ILE A 63 -4.60 -11.65 -8.78
N LYS A 64 -4.57 -10.59 -7.95
CA LYS A 64 -3.32 -9.99 -7.45
C LYS A 64 -2.48 -11.01 -6.68
N SER A 65 -3.06 -11.71 -5.71
CA SER A 65 -2.31 -12.69 -4.90
C SER A 65 -1.78 -13.87 -5.73
N LEU A 66 -2.55 -14.31 -6.72
CA LEU A 66 -2.14 -15.39 -7.64
C LEU A 66 -1.04 -14.92 -8.61
N SER A 67 -1.24 -13.76 -9.23
CA SER A 67 -0.31 -13.23 -10.24
C SER A 67 1.04 -12.85 -9.65
N GLN A 68 1.08 -12.42 -8.38
CA GLN A 68 2.32 -12.09 -7.68
C GLN A 68 2.94 -13.28 -6.93
N GLY A 69 2.22 -14.39 -6.77
CA GLY A 69 2.68 -15.52 -5.96
C GLY A 69 2.95 -15.14 -4.50
N SER A 70 2.23 -14.15 -3.97
CA SER A 70 2.51 -13.53 -2.67
C SER A 70 1.24 -12.96 -2.05
N VAL A 71 1.23 -12.80 -0.73
CA VAL A 71 0.20 -12.07 0.03
C VAL A 71 0.74 -10.77 0.64
N ALA A 72 1.95 -10.33 0.27
CA ALA A 72 2.54 -9.08 0.73
C ALA A 72 1.60 -7.88 0.49
N GLY A 73 1.51 -6.98 1.47
CA GLY A 73 0.58 -5.85 1.45
C GLY A 73 -0.91 -6.19 1.69
N LEU A 74 -1.27 -7.41 2.09
CA LEU A 74 -2.65 -7.79 2.45
C LEU A 74 -2.82 -7.91 3.96
N SER A 75 -3.87 -7.30 4.50
CA SER A 75 -4.28 -7.49 5.89
C SER A 75 -5.16 -8.74 6.01
N ALA A 76 -4.63 -9.77 6.67
CA ALA A 76 -5.40 -10.97 6.99
C ALA A 76 -6.48 -10.66 8.03
N LYS A 77 -6.25 -9.68 8.92
CA LYS A 77 -7.25 -9.20 9.88
C LYS A 77 -8.47 -8.55 9.19
N SER A 78 -8.24 -7.79 8.13
CA SER A 78 -9.31 -7.23 7.29
C SER A 78 -10.16 -8.34 6.65
N LEU A 79 -9.49 -9.33 6.04
CA LEU A 79 -10.14 -10.49 5.43
C LEU A 79 -10.92 -11.32 6.46
N ALA A 80 -10.39 -11.51 7.67
CA ALA A 80 -11.07 -12.24 8.74
C ALA A 80 -12.34 -11.54 9.21
N LEU A 81 -12.30 -10.20 9.36
CA LEU A 81 -13.49 -9.41 9.67
C LEU A 81 -14.56 -9.52 8.58
N GLU A 82 -14.15 -9.54 7.30
CA GLU A 82 -15.10 -9.73 6.21
C GLU A 82 -15.69 -11.14 6.18
N ALA A 83 -14.87 -12.18 6.41
CA ALA A 83 -15.36 -13.56 6.51
C ALA A 83 -16.42 -13.69 7.63
N LEU A 84 -16.16 -13.06 8.79
CA LEU A 84 -17.13 -12.99 9.89
C LEU A 84 -18.39 -12.21 9.48
N ALA A 85 -18.24 -11.10 8.75
CA ALA A 85 -19.37 -10.31 8.25
C ALA A 85 -20.27 -11.11 7.29
N PHE A 86 -19.68 -11.88 6.37
CA PHE A 86 -20.42 -12.79 5.50
C PHE A 86 -21.11 -13.90 6.29
N ALA A 87 -20.40 -14.57 7.21
CA ALA A 87 -20.97 -15.62 8.04
C ALA A 87 -22.19 -15.12 8.84
N CYS A 88 -22.09 -13.92 9.41
CA CYS A 88 -23.19 -13.29 10.14
C CYS A 88 -24.41 -13.01 9.24
N ARG A 89 -24.22 -12.48 8.03
CA ARG A 89 -25.34 -12.18 7.10
C ARG A 89 -25.95 -13.45 6.49
N LEU A 90 -25.11 -14.38 6.03
CA LEU A 90 -25.55 -15.66 5.47
C LEU A 90 -26.30 -16.52 6.50
N SER A 91 -26.02 -16.35 7.80
CA SER A 91 -26.78 -17.03 8.86
C SER A 91 -28.27 -16.69 8.87
N SER A 92 -28.67 -15.54 8.29
CA SER A 92 -30.07 -15.18 8.09
C SER A 92 -30.51 -15.32 6.62
N THR A 93 -29.75 -14.77 5.66
CA THR A 93 -30.20 -14.60 4.26
C THR A 93 -30.36 -15.91 3.48
N THR A 94 -29.83 -17.02 3.99
CA THR A 94 -29.95 -18.34 3.35
C THR A 94 -31.29 -19.03 3.60
N TRP A 95 -32.08 -18.57 4.57
CA TRP A 95 -33.38 -19.20 4.93
C TRP A 95 -34.44 -18.21 5.44
N LEU A 96 -34.08 -16.93 5.63
CA LEU A 96 -34.98 -15.84 6.01
C LEU A 96 -34.97 -14.73 4.96
N ASN A 97 -36.13 -14.10 4.76
CA ASN A 97 -36.36 -13.16 3.66
C ASN A 97 -36.33 -11.68 4.05
N GLY A 98 -36.40 -11.32 5.33
CA GLY A 98 -36.61 -9.95 5.79
C GLY A 98 -35.47 -8.97 5.47
N TYR A 99 -34.34 -9.45 4.96
CA TYR A 99 -33.20 -8.62 4.58
C TYR A 99 -32.69 -8.87 3.16
N LEU A 100 -33.45 -9.62 2.36
CA LEU A 100 -33.14 -9.84 0.95
C LEU A 100 -33.67 -8.67 0.11
N PRO A 101 -33.08 -8.42 -1.08
CA PRO A 101 -33.73 -7.61 -2.11
C PRO A 101 -35.15 -8.10 -2.37
N VAL A 102 -36.12 -7.19 -2.46
CA VAL A 102 -37.54 -7.51 -2.72
C VAL A 102 -37.78 -7.63 -4.24
N ASP A 103 -36.92 -8.37 -4.91
CA ASP A 103 -36.96 -8.71 -6.34
C ASP A 103 -36.33 -10.08 -6.56
N ALA A 104 -36.47 -10.65 -7.76
CA ALA A 104 -36.01 -12.01 -8.06
C ALA A 104 -34.50 -12.22 -7.91
N SER A 105 -33.68 -11.15 -7.88
CA SER A 105 -32.25 -11.30 -7.58
C SER A 105 -31.98 -11.65 -6.12
N GLY A 106 -32.94 -11.39 -5.22
CA GLY A 106 -32.88 -11.77 -3.81
C GLY A 106 -33.12 -13.26 -3.55
N ASP A 107 -33.67 -14.02 -4.49
CA ASP A 107 -34.02 -15.43 -4.27
C ASP A 107 -32.79 -16.34 -4.18
N PHE A 108 -31.83 -16.15 -5.10
CA PHE A 108 -30.63 -16.98 -5.17
C PHE A 108 -29.36 -16.22 -5.53
N VAL A 109 -29.46 -15.19 -6.38
CA VAL A 109 -28.27 -14.50 -6.91
C VAL A 109 -27.54 -13.77 -5.79
N TYR A 110 -28.27 -13.08 -4.92
CA TYR A 110 -27.70 -12.38 -3.77
C TYR A 110 -26.85 -13.33 -2.90
N GLN A 111 -27.43 -14.45 -2.48
CA GLN A 111 -26.76 -15.43 -1.61
C GLN A 111 -25.61 -16.13 -2.32
N ALA A 112 -25.77 -16.50 -3.60
CA ALA A 112 -24.71 -17.13 -4.38
C ALA A 112 -23.47 -16.24 -4.48
N VAL A 113 -23.66 -14.93 -4.68
CA VAL A 113 -22.58 -13.94 -4.72
C VAL A 113 -21.91 -13.78 -3.36
N GLU A 114 -22.68 -13.78 -2.27
CA GLU A 114 -22.13 -13.74 -0.91
C GLU A 114 -21.32 -15.00 -0.56
N ILE A 115 -21.83 -16.18 -0.90
CA ILE A 115 -21.13 -17.46 -0.70
C ILE A 115 -19.84 -17.50 -1.54
N CYS A 116 -19.90 -17.07 -2.80
CA CYS A 116 -18.72 -16.95 -3.65
C CYS A 116 -17.67 -16.02 -3.03
N SER A 117 -18.10 -14.87 -2.54
CA SER A 117 -17.22 -13.89 -1.86
C SER A 117 -16.59 -14.48 -0.60
N LEU A 118 -17.36 -15.20 0.23
CA LEU A 118 -16.85 -15.89 1.41
C LEU A 118 -15.79 -16.93 1.02
N CYS A 119 -16.05 -17.75 -0.01
CA CYS A 119 -15.08 -18.73 -0.50
C CYS A 119 -13.76 -18.07 -0.97
N LEU A 120 -13.84 -16.94 -1.69
CA LEU A 120 -12.66 -16.18 -2.11
C LEU A 120 -11.87 -15.62 -0.91
N VAL A 121 -12.57 -15.07 0.08
CA VAL A 121 -11.94 -14.54 1.30
C VAL A 121 -11.29 -15.67 2.11
N LEU A 122 -11.96 -16.81 2.28
CA LEU A 122 -11.39 -17.98 2.95
C LEU A 122 -10.16 -18.52 2.20
N PHE A 123 -10.19 -18.53 0.87
CA PHE A 123 -9.04 -18.89 0.04
C PHE A 123 -7.86 -17.94 0.26
N LEU A 124 -8.10 -16.63 0.30
CA LEU A 124 -7.07 -15.63 0.60
C LEU A 124 -6.51 -15.77 2.02
N LEU A 125 -7.36 -16.05 3.01
CA LEU A 125 -6.94 -16.34 4.39
C LEU A 125 -6.08 -17.60 4.47
N HIS A 126 -6.47 -18.66 3.77
CA HIS A 126 -5.66 -19.88 3.65
C HIS A 126 -4.29 -19.58 3.01
N ARG A 127 -4.24 -18.73 1.97
CA ARG A 127 -2.95 -18.29 1.42
C ARG A 127 -2.14 -17.51 2.44
N ALA A 128 -2.76 -16.60 3.20
CA ALA A 128 -2.05 -15.76 4.17
C ALA A 128 -1.48 -16.56 5.34
N PHE A 129 -2.23 -17.53 5.88
CA PHE A 129 -1.81 -18.28 7.07
C PHE A 129 -1.12 -19.61 6.77
N VAL A 130 -1.36 -20.21 5.60
CA VAL A 130 -0.87 -21.55 5.26
C VAL A 130 0.08 -21.48 4.05
N SER A 131 -0.42 -21.22 2.85
CA SER A 131 0.36 -21.45 1.63
C SER A 131 1.50 -20.45 1.39
N HIS A 132 1.32 -19.18 1.77
CA HIS A 132 2.25 -18.08 1.50
C HIS A 132 2.55 -17.27 2.77
N ARG A 133 2.50 -17.93 3.95
CA ARG A 133 2.77 -17.31 5.26
C ARG A 133 4.08 -16.54 5.31
N TRP A 134 5.11 -17.00 4.59
CA TRP A 134 6.41 -16.35 4.49
C TRP A 134 6.34 -14.92 3.94
N SER A 135 5.32 -14.60 3.15
CA SER A 135 5.12 -13.28 2.53
C SER A 135 4.12 -12.39 3.29
N TYR A 136 3.57 -12.87 4.41
CA TYR A 136 2.60 -12.14 5.22
C TYR A 136 3.32 -11.19 6.18
N GLU A 137 2.93 -9.91 6.16
CA GLU A 137 3.53 -8.83 6.94
C GLU A 137 2.81 -8.63 8.29
N GLU A 138 2.99 -9.56 9.22
CA GLU A 138 2.28 -9.58 10.52
C GLU A 138 2.51 -8.31 11.36
N GLU A 139 3.72 -7.74 11.34
CA GLU A 139 4.07 -6.51 12.07
C GLU A 139 3.32 -5.28 11.52
N ALA A 140 3.12 -5.21 10.20
CA ALA A 140 2.37 -4.14 9.56
C ALA A 140 0.86 -4.30 9.81
N ASP A 141 0.35 -5.53 9.87
CA ASP A 141 -1.04 -5.86 10.19
C ASP A 141 -1.33 -5.81 11.71
N SER A 142 -0.93 -4.73 12.38
CA SER A 142 -0.91 -4.64 13.84
C SER A 142 -2.22 -4.15 14.49
N LEU A 143 -3.22 -3.69 13.73
CA LEU A 143 -4.45 -3.12 14.30
C LEU A 143 -5.21 -4.17 15.16
N PRO A 144 -5.65 -3.84 16.39
CA PRO A 144 -6.43 -4.76 17.21
C PRO A 144 -7.89 -4.79 16.73
N VAL A 145 -8.35 -5.95 16.27
CA VAL A 145 -9.70 -6.11 15.70
C VAL A 145 -10.78 -6.50 16.70
N LEU A 146 -10.40 -7.11 17.84
CA LEU A 146 -11.37 -7.59 18.82
C LEU A 146 -12.30 -6.49 19.36
N PRO A 147 -11.82 -5.27 19.72
CA PRO A 147 -12.72 -4.18 20.14
C PRO A 147 -13.73 -3.80 19.07
N MET A 148 -13.34 -3.89 17.79
CA MET A 148 -14.21 -3.55 16.66
C MET A 148 -15.31 -4.59 16.48
N VAL A 149 -14.99 -5.88 16.70
CA VAL A 149 -15.97 -6.98 16.70
C VAL A 149 -16.97 -6.80 17.84
N ILE A 150 -16.47 -6.57 19.06
CA ILE A 150 -17.32 -6.38 20.25
C ILE A 150 -18.23 -5.17 20.07
N ALA A 151 -17.68 -4.03 19.61
CA ALA A 151 -18.47 -2.83 19.34
C ALA A 151 -19.53 -3.08 18.26
N SER A 152 -19.19 -3.79 17.18
CA SER A 152 -20.15 -4.13 16.11
C SER A 152 -21.28 -5.02 16.62
N LEU A 153 -20.98 -6.05 17.41
CA LEU A 153 -21.98 -6.95 17.99
C LEU A 153 -22.88 -6.25 19.00
N PHE A 154 -22.29 -5.46 19.90
CA PHE A 154 -23.03 -4.68 20.89
C PHE A 154 -23.97 -3.68 20.21
N LEU A 155 -23.46 -2.94 19.23
CA LEU A 155 -24.24 -1.97 18.49
C LEU A 155 -25.35 -2.66 17.66
N ALA A 156 -25.07 -3.84 17.11
CA ALA A 156 -26.08 -4.63 16.41
C ALA A 156 -27.20 -5.10 17.35
N ALA A 157 -26.87 -5.57 18.55
CA ALA A 157 -27.86 -5.99 19.53
C ALA A 157 -28.78 -4.84 19.98
N LEU A 158 -28.27 -3.61 19.99
CA LEU A 158 -29.07 -2.43 20.30
C LEU A 158 -29.89 -1.92 19.12
N LEU A 159 -29.32 -1.89 17.91
CA LEU A 159 -29.94 -1.22 16.76
C LEU A 159 -30.50 -2.16 15.69
N HIS A 160 -30.60 -3.47 15.94
CA HIS A 160 -31.17 -4.38 14.95
C HIS A 160 -32.61 -3.98 14.56
N ALA A 161 -32.92 -4.15 13.28
CA ALA A 161 -34.29 -4.05 12.80
C ALA A 161 -35.04 -5.34 13.12
N ASP A 162 -36.36 -5.32 13.18
CA ASP A 162 -37.17 -6.49 13.51
C ASP A 162 -37.86 -7.04 12.25
N MET A 163 -37.07 -7.49 11.27
CA MET A 163 -37.58 -7.82 9.94
C MET A 163 -37.93 -9.29 9.78
N ASN A 164 -37.33 -10.18 10.57
CA ASN A 164 -37.68 -11.60 10.57
C ASN A 164 -38.41 -12.05 11.84
N SER A 165 -38.67 -11.13 12.78
CA SER A 165 -39.21 -11.45 14.11
C SER A 165 -38.34 -12.50 14.83
N ARG A 166 -37.02 -12.44 14.61
CA ARG A 166 -36.03 -13.38 15.13
C ARG A 166 -34.81 -12.61 15.61
N PRO A 167 -34.81 -12.12 16.86
CA PRO A 167 -33.85 -11.12 17.33
C PRO A 167 -32.40 -11.55 17.21
N VAL A 168 -32.10 -12.85 17.36
CA VAL A 168 -30.74 -13.39 17.17
C VAL A 168 -30.26 -13.22 15.73
N PHE A 169 -31.06 -13.62 14.74
CA PHE A 169 -30.68 -13.54 13.33
C PHE A 169 -30.73 -12.12 12.79
N ASP A 170 -31.67 -11.32 13.30
CA ASP A 170 -31.77 -9.89 13.01
C ASP A 170 -30.55 -9.12 13.54
N THR A 171 -30.09 -9.49 14.75
CA THR A 171 -28.83 -8.99 15.33
C THR A 171 -27.62 -9.45 14.53
N LEU A 172 -27.53 -10.72 14.17
CA LEU A 172 -26.40 -11.24 13.39
C LEU A 172 -26.31 -10.56 12.02
N TRP A 173 -27.43 -10.42 11.30
CA TRP A 173 -27.44 -9.72 10.02
C TRP A 173 -26.94 -8.27 10.16
N MET A 174 -27.42 -7.56 11.18
CA MET A 174 -26.97 -6.19 11.48
C MET A 174 -25.48 -6.15 11.87
N ALA A 175 -25.01 -7.10 12.68
CA ALA A 175 -23.61 -7.20 13.05
C ALA A 175 -22.73 -7.39 11.82
N GLY A 176 -23.17 -8.22 10.87
CA GLY A 176 -22.47 -8.41 9.61
C GLY A 176 -22.38 -7.13 8.78
N LEU A 177 -23.42 -6.28 8.78
CA LEU A 177 -23.30 -4.95 8.20
C LEU A 177 -22.23 -4.12 8.90
N PHE A 178 -22.28 -3.98 10.23
CA PHE A 178 -21.29 -3.16 10.96
C PHE A 178 -19.85 -3.67 10.77
N LEU A 179 -19.66 -4.98 10.86
CA LEU A 179 -18.38 -5.64 10.61
C LEU A 179 -17.85 -5.33 9.21
N SER A 180 -18.70 -5.35 8.17
CA SER A 180 -18.30 -5.06 6.79
C SER A 180 -17.85 -3.61 6.53
N VAL A 181 -18.19 -2.69 7.42
CA VAL A 181 -17.75 -1.28 7.33
C VAL A 181 -16.39 -1.13 8.01
N VAL A 182 -16.22 -1.75 9.17
CA VAL A 182 -14.96 -1.66 9.93
C VAL A 182 -13.89 -2.62 9.39
N SER A 183 -14.26 -3.60 8.57
CA SER A 183 -13.35 -4.60 7.99
C SER A 183 -12.25 -3.99 7.14
N VAL A 184 -12.45 -2.82 6.53
CA VAL A 184 -11.40 -2.17 5.74
C VAL A 184 -10.28 -1.57 6.59
N LEU A 185 -10.55 -1.27 7.87
CA LEU A 185 -9.65 -0.47 8.70
C LEU A 185 -8.30 -1.15 8.94
N PRO A 186 -8.21 -2.47 9.22
CA PRO A 186 -6.93 -3.17 9.29
C PRO A 186 -6.13 -3.08 7.98
N GLN A 187 -6.78 -3.11 6.81
CA GLN A 187 -6.09 -2.95 5.52
C GLN A 187 -5.54 -1.54 5.34
N LEU A 188 -6.31 -0.51 5.70
CA LEU A 188 -5.85 0.88 5.63
C LEU A 188 -4.73 1.15 6.65
N TRP A 189 -4.83 0.55 7.84
CA TRP A 189 -3.78 0.59 8.84
C TRP A 189 -2.51 -0.09 8.35
N HIS A 190 -2.61 -1.29 7.79
CA HIS A 190 -1.47 -1.99 7.19
C HIS A 190 -0.81 -1.13 6.12
N ILE A 191 -1.60 -0.53 5.21
CA ILE A 191 -1.06 0.38 4.19
C ILE A 191 -0.31 1.54 4.85
N HIS A 192 -0.89 2.15 5.87
CA HIS A 192 -0.25 3.25 6.62
C HIS A 192 1.09 2.83 7.24
N GLN A 193 1.13 1.64 7.85
CA GLN A 193 2.33 1.08 8.49
C GLN A 193 3.41 0.71 7.47
N SER A 194 3.02 0.15 6.32
CA SER A 194 3.91 -0.17 5.18
C SER A 194 4.32 1.08 4.38
N GLY A 195 4.25 2.26 4.98
CA GLY A 195 4.69 3.50 4.39
C GLY A 195 3.62 4.22 3.56
N GLY A 196 2.45 3.66 3.29
CA GLY A 196 1.37 4.34 2.56
C GLY A 196 1.41 4.17 1.05
N VAL A 197 2.31 3.34 0.51
CA VAL A 197 2.34 3.00 -0.91
C VAL A 197 1.29 1.93 -1.19
N ILE A 198 0.36 2.24 -2.09
CA ILE A 198 -0.69 1.30 -2.50
C ILE A 198 -0.35 0.79 -3.89
N GLN A 199 -0.20 -0.52 -4.04
CA GLN A 199 -0.13 -1.15 -5.36
C GLN A 199 -1.46 -0.91 -6.11
N ALA A 200 -1.40 -0.62 -7.41
CA ALA A 200 -2.58 -0.29 -8.22
C ALA A 200 -3.74 -1.30 -8.02
N CYS A 201 -3.45 -2.60 -8.05
CA CYS A 201 -4.45 -3.66 -7.86
C CYS A 201 -5.13 -3.62 -6.48
N THR A 202 -4.38 -3.35 -5.41
CA THR A 202 -4.93 -3.16 -4.06
C THR A 202 -5.80 -1.89 -4.00
N GLY A 203 -5.43 -0.85 -4.74
CA GLY A 203 -6.24 0.36 -4.90
C GLY A 203 -7.59 0.08 -5.57
N HIS A 204 -7.61 -0.70 -6.65
CA HIS A 204 -8.87 -1.13 -7.30
C HIS A 204 -9.77 -1.94 -6.34
N TYR A 205 -9.19 -2.86 -5.57
CA TYR A 205 -9.92 -3.60 -4.54
C TYR A 205 -10.61 -2.65 -3.54
N ILE A 206 -9.86 -1.71 -2.94
CA ILE A 206 -10.39 -0.74 -1.98
C ILE A 206 -11.47 0.15 -2.62
N ALA A 207 -11.25 0.58 -3.86
CA ALA A 207 -12.21 1.40 -4.60
C ALA A 207 -13.53 0.65 -4.87
N MET A 208 -13.46 -0.63 -5.25
CA MET A 208 -14.67 -1.45 -5.45
C MET A 208 -15.40 -1.68 -4.12
N LEU A 209 -14.67 -1.93 -3.02
CA LEU A 209 -15.30 -2.06 -1.70
C LEU A 209 -16.03 -0.79 -1.27
N ALA A 210 -15.41 0.38 -1.51
CA ALA A 210 -16.03 1.68 -1.25
C ALA A 210 -17.29 1.91 -2.11
N CYS A 211 -17.23 1.56 -3.40
CA CYS A 211 -18.37 1.66 -4.32
C CYS A 211 -19.52 0.74 -3.89
N SER A 212 -19.22 -0.51 -3.51
CA SER A 212 -20.19 -1.45 -2.95
C SER A 212 -20.91 -0.88 -1.74
N ARG A 213 -20.16 -0.34 -0.75
CA ARG A 213 -20.77 0.28 0.43
C ARG A 213 -21.59 1.52 0.09
N ALA A 214 -21.17 2.33 -0.88
CA ALA A 214 -21.94 3.48 -1.32
C ALA A 214 -23.30 3.06 -1.90
N LEU A 215 -23.34 2.05 -2.77
CA LEU A 215 -24.60 1.53 -3.33
C LEU A 215 -25.51 0.92 -2.24
N SER A 216 -24.94 0.12 -1.34
CA SER A 216 -25.69 -0.41 -0.19
C SER A 216 -26.24 0.73 0.70
N GLY A 217 -25.45 1.78 0.90
CA GLY A 217 -25.85 2.99 1.59
C GLY A 217 -27.01 3.75 0.92
N ILE A 218 -26.98 3.86 -0.42
CA ILE A 218 -28.08 4.46 -1.20
C ILE A 218 -29.37 3.65 -0.99
N PHE A 219 -29.31 2.32 -1.05
CA PHE A 219 -30.47 1.50 -0.77
C PHE A 219 -31.01 1.72 0.64
N MET A 220 -30.12 1.68 1.66
CA MET A 220 -30.50 1.94 3.05
C MET A 220 -31.11 3.33 3.23
N TRP A 221 -30.66 4.33 2.46
CA TRP A 221 -31.28 5.65 2.42
C TRP A 221 -32.71 5.59 1.93
N HIS A 222 -32.97 4.90 0.82
CA HIS A 222 -34.33 4.77 0.29
C HIS A 222 -35.24 3.93 1.19
N ALA A 223 -34.76 2.78 1.67
CA ALA A 223 -35.53 1.84 2.51
C ALA A 223 -35.68 2.29 3.98
N ARG A 224 -35.15 3.46 4.39
CA ARG A 224 -35.08 3.89 5.79
C ARG A 224 -36.43 3.97 6.50
N PHE A 225 -37.51 4.23 5.76
CA PHE A 225 -38.86 4.33 6.31
C PHE A 225 -39.57 2.98 6.41
N ASP A 226 -39.16 2.00 5.59
CA ASP A 226 -39.74 0.65 5.55
C ASP A 226 -39.09 -0.28 6.59
N ILE A 227 -37.93 0.11 7.10
CA ILE A 227 -37.20 -0.63 8.13
C ILE A 227 -37.82 -0.34 9.50
N THR A 228 -38.50 -1.35 10.04
CA THR A 228 -39.06 -1.33 11.39
C THR A 228 -38.02 -1.73 12.44
N CYS A 229 -38.05 -1.08 13.61
CA CYS A 229 -37.27 -1.46 14.78
C CYS A 229 -38.07 -1.20 16.05
N VAL A 230 -37.76 -1.92 17.12
CA VAL A 230 -38.26 -1.56 18.46
C VAL A 230 -37.55 -0.28 18.90
N PRO A 231 -38.26 0.82 19.18
CA PRO A 231 -37.61 2.06 19.59
C PRO A 231 -37.01 1.92 20.99
N LEU A 232 -35.74 2.31 21.16
CA LEU A 232 -35.09 2.28 22.48
C LEU A 232 -35.55 3.42 23.39
N VAL A 233 -35.90 4.58 22.80
CA VAL A 233 -36.36 5.76 23.54
C VAL A 233 -37.45 6.49 22.75
N GLY A 234 -38.67 6.54 23.29
CA GLY A 234 -39.81 7.28 22.72
C GLY A 234 -40.31 6.70 21.39
N SER A 235 -40.95 7.53 20.56
CA SER A 235 -41.40 7.18 19.20
C SER A 235 -40.30 7.28 18.14
N PHE A 236 -39.03 7.31 18.55
CA PHE A 236 -37.89 7.64 17.69
C PHE A 236 -37.28 6.37 17.08
N ASN A 237 -37.36 6.21 15.75
CA ASN A 237 -36.72 5.10 15.03
C ASN A 237 -35.21 5.35 14.89
N GLN A 238 -34.41 5.02 15.93
CA GLN A 238 -32.96 5.19 15.93
C GLN A 238 -32.22 4.26 14.96
N ALA A 239 -32.74 3.04 14.74
CA ALA A 239 -32.12 2.06 13.85
C ALA A 239 -32.06 2.54 12.40
N SER A 240 -33.13 3.16 11.90
CA SER A 240 -33.19 3.73 10.54
C SER A 240 -32.08 4.75 10.27
N ARG A 241 -31.74 5.62 11.23
CA ARG A 241 -30.74 6.69 11.07
C ARG A 241 -29.31 6.18 11.15
N MET A 242 -29.05 5.18 11.97
CA MET A 242 -27.69 4.67 12.14
C MET A 242 -27.20 3.82 10.97
N LYS A 243 -28.13 3.16 10.26
CA LYS A 243 -27.87 2.52 8.95
C LYS A 243 -27.35 3.51 7.90
N LEU A 244 -27.72 4.78 8.00
CA LEU A 244 -27.29 5.85 7.08
C LEU A 244 -25.89 6.38 7.38
N LEU A 245 -25.45 6.26 8.64
CA LEU A 245 -24.12 6.73 9.08
C LEU A 245 -23.00 5.76 8.65
N GLN A 246 -23.31 4.50 8.33
CA GLN A 246 -22.34 3.50 7.90
C GLN A 246 -21.54 3.84 6.62
N PRO A 247 -22.18 4.12 5.47
CA PRO A 247 -21.45 4.48 4.25
C PRO A 247 -20.65 5.77 4.43
N ILE A 248 -21.16 6.71 5.24
CA ILE A 248 -20.49 7.96 5.59
C ILE A 248 -19.24 7.69 6.44
N ALA A 249 -19.33 6.79 7.42
CA ALA A 249 -18.21 6.40 8.28
C ALA A 249 -17.08 5.73 7.47
N LEU A 250 -17.40 4.92 6.47
CA LEU A 250 -16.38 4.37 5.57
C LEU A 250 -15.73 5.45 4.72
N LEU A 251 -16.51 6.36 4.13
CA LEU A 251 -15.96 7.47 3.33
C LEU A 251 -15.08 8.39 4.18
N ALA A 252 -15.45 8.62 5.44
CA ALA A 252 -14.64 9.35 6.42
C ALA A 252 -13.37 8.59 6.83
N ALA A 253 -13.43 7.26 6.94
CA ALA A 253 -12.24 6.45 7.17
C ALA A 253 -11.27 6.55 5.97
N LEU A 254 -11.78 6.40 4.74
CA LEU A 254 -10.97 6.52 3.52
C LEU A 254 -10.31 7.90 3.38
N SER A 255 -10.99 8.98 3.81
CA SER A 255 -10.40 10.33 3.82
C SER A 255 -9.35 10.49 4.92
N THR A 256 -9.58 9.93 6.11
CA THR A 256 -8.65 9.98 7.26
C THR A 256 -7.35 9.23 6.99
N PHE A 257 -7.43 8.06 6.33
CA PHE A 257 -6.26 7.27 5.95
C PHE A 257 -5.57 7.77 4.67
N GLY A 258 -6.07 8.84 4.05
CA GLY A 258 -5.32 9.60 3.05
C GLY A 258 -4.97 8.82 1.79
N VAL A 259 -5.91 8.06 1.23
CA VAL A 259 -5.77 7.33 -0.05
C VAL A 259 -5.50 8.26 -1.27
N GLY A 260 -5.21 9.55 -1.06
CA GLY A 260 -4.86 10.53 -2.09
C GLY A 260 -3.64 11.41 -1.80
N ASN A 261 -2.86 11.17 -0.74
CA ASN A 261 -1.75 12.07 -0.38
C ASN A 261 -0.36 11.46 -0.65
N THR A 262 0.02 11.38 -1.92
CA THR A 262 1.39 11.02 -2.35
C THR A 262 2.43 12.05 -1.89
N ALA A 263 2.06 13.31 -1.66
CA ALA A 263 2.95 14.32 -1.09
C ALA A 263 3.24 14.07 0.41
N GLY A 264 2.20 13.67 1.16
CA GLY A 264 2.33 13.27 2.56
C GLY A 264 3.18 12.02 2.78
N TYR A 265 3.31 11.14 1.79
CA TYR A 265 4.24 9.99 1.80
C TYR A 265 5.69 10.43 1.93
N TYR A 266 6.14 11.32 1.03
CA TYR A 266 7.51 11.86 1.07
C TYR A 266 7.74 12.64 2.37
N GLU A 267 6.71 13.34 2.86
CA GLU A 267 6.81 14.19 4.04
C GLU A 267 6.74 13.45 5.39
N ARG A 268 6.01 12.33 5.49
CA ARG A 268 5.89 11.52 6.73
C ARG A 268 6.87 10.35 6.82
N ASN A 269 7.23 9.75 5.67
CA ASN A 269 8.02 8.51 5.65
C ASN A 269 9.44 8.69 5.10
N ILE A 270 9.72 9.75 4.34
CA ILE A 270 11.07 10.01 3.80
C ILE A 270 11.70 11.23 4.49
N ARG A 271 10.93 12.29 4.74
CA ARG A 271 11.38 13.52 5.40
C ARG A 271 11.44 13.31 6.92
N GLY A 272 12.62 12.95 7.42
CA GLY A 272 12.91 12.89 8.86
C GLY A 272 13.20 11.49 9.43
N LYS A 273 12.94 10.42 8.67
CA LYS A 273 13.38 9.05 9.01
C LYS A 273 14.82 8.72 8.56
N PHE A 274 15.58 9.72 8.15
CA PHE A 274 17.04 9.64 8.16
C PHE A 274 17.52 9.49 9.60
N LEU A 275 18.53 8.65 9.84
CA LEU A 275 19.33 8.68 11.04
C LEU A 275 20.06 10.04 11.10
N ARG A 276 19.36 11.09 11.56
CA ARG A 276 20.02 12.32 12.01
C ARG A 276 20.62 11.98 13.36
N LEU A 277 21.94 11.80 13.40
CA LEU A 277 22.68 12.00 14.64
C LEU A 277 22.33 13.40 15.12
N ASP A 278 21.59 13.46 16.22
CA ASP A 278 21.13 14.69 16.84
C ASP A 278 22.34 15.64 17.07
N PRO A 279 22.43 16.79 16.38
CA PRO A 279 23.56 17.69 16.52
C PRO A 279 23.57 18.37 17.90
N SER A 280 22.49 18.27 18.68
CA SER A 280 22.41 18.83 20.04
C SER A 280 23.21 18.05 21.09
N LYS A 281 23.80 16.90 20.71
CA LYS A 281 24.68 16.08 21.57
C LYS A 281 26.16 16.14 21.21
N LEU A 282 26.61 17.17 20.47
CA LEU A 282 28.04 17.44 20.40
C LEU A 282 28.48 18.18 21.68
N PRO A 283 29.32 17.58 22.55
CA PRO A 283 29.81 18.29 23.72
C PRO A 283 30.63 19.49 23.25
N ALA A 284 30.30 20.67 23.77
CA ALA A 284 30.90 21.96 23.38
C ALA A 284 32.42 22.06 23.64
N ASN A 285 33.02 21.06 24.32
CA ASN A 285 34.46 20.90 24.43
C ASN A 285 34.82 19.40 24.40
N PRO A 286 35.79 18.96 23.57
CA PRO A 286 36.27 17.59 23.60
C PRO A 286 37.04 17.35 24.92
N PRO A 287 36.68 16.36 25.76
CA PRO A 287 37.42 16.11 26.97
C PRO A 287 38.77 15.45 26.64
N LYS A 288 39.82 15.98 27.26
CA LYS A 288 41.17 15.40 27.26
C LYS A 288 41.13 13.97 27.84
N GLY A 289 41.90 13.12 27.18
CA GLY A 289 42.04 11.66 27.32
C GLY A 289 41.65 10.97 28.63
N ARG A 290 41.05 9.78 28.48
CA ARG A 290 41.45 8.61 29.27
C ARG A 290 41.01 7.31 28.59
N ASN A 291 41.92 6.32 28.66
CA ASN A 291 41.84 5.01 28.03
C ASN A 291 40.63 4.21 28.50
N ALA A 292 39.70 3.92 27.58
CA ALA A 292 38.75 2.83 27.69
C ALA A 292 38.61 2.21 26.31
N THR A 293 38.85 0.91 26.22
CA THR A 293 38.88 0.08 25.02
C THR A 293 37.60 0.22 24.18
N LYS A 294 37.62 1.11 23.19
CA LYS A 294 36.58 1.31 22.14
C LYS A 294 36.60 0.16 21.12
N SER A 295 36.32 -1.07 21.57
CA SER A 295 36.42 -2.25 20.68
C SER A 295 35.08 -2.90 20.25
N SER A 296 33.88 -2.44 20.62
CA SER A 296 32.69 -3.33 20.42
C SER A 296 31.40 -2.77 19.81
N LYS A 297 31.39 -1.57 19.21
CA LYS A 297 30.25 -1.16 18.32
C LYS A 297 30.65 -1.00 16.86
N GLU A 298 31.75 -0.31 16.55
CA GLU A 298 32.26 -0.23 15.17
C GLU A 298 32.82 -1.57 14.67
N ALA A 299 33.44 -2.37 15.54
CA ALA A 299 33.91 -3.71 15.20
C ALA A 299 32.75 -4.67 14.87
N ARG A 300 31.63 -4.55 15.58
CA ARG A 300 30.41 -5.36 15.38
C ARG A 300 29.66 -4.96 14.11
N SER A 301 29.68 -3.66 13.75
CA SER A 301 29.20 -3.17 12.45
C SER A 301 30.07 -3.67 11.30
N LYS A 302 31.39 -3.84 11.50
CA LYS A 302 32.32 -4.37 10.48
C LYS A 302 32.14 -5.86 10.18
N GLU A 303 31.56 -6.66 11.07
CA GLU A 303 31.30 -8.09 10.83
C GLU A 303 30.23 -8.34 9.76
N HIS A 304 29.18 -7.53 9.71
CA HIS A 304 28.05 -7.73 8.80
C HIS A 304 28.48 -7.64 7.32
N TRP A 305 29.54 -6.87 7.01
CA TRP A 305 30.00 -6.66 5.64
C TRP A 305 30.92 -7.77 5.12
N LYS A 306 31.40 -8.68 5.98
CA LYS A 306 32.37 -9.72 5.60
C LYS A 306 31.75 -10.88 4.81
N HIS A 307 30.43 -11.05 4.90
CA HIS A 307 29.71 -12.19 4.31
C HIS A 307 28.86 -11.80 3.08
N LEU A 308 28.97 -10.56 2.61
CA LEU A 308 28.20 -10.07 1.48
C LEU A 308 28.80 -10.56 0.17
N ARG A 309 27.95 -11.04 -0.74
CA ARG A 309 28.37 -11.41 -2.10
C ARG A 309 27.88 -10.39 -3.09
N TYR A 310 28.69 -10.12 -4.11
CA TYR A 310 28.38 -9.18 -5.18
C TYR A 310 27.07 -9.52 -5.92
N GLU A 311 26.79 -10.82 -6.05
CA GLU A 311 25.58 -11.36 -6.69
C GLU A 311 24.30 -11.04 -5.91
N ASP A 312 24.37 -10.93 -4.58
CA ASP A 312 23.21 -10.63 -3.74
C ASP A 312 22.64 -9.21 -4.02
N PHE A 313 23.45 -8.34 -4.65
CA PHE A 313 23.06 -6.98 -5.03
C PHE A 313 22.56 -6.85 -6.48
N GLU A 314 22.42 -7.95 -7.21
CA GLU A 314 21.85 -7.95 -8.57
C GLU A 314 20.43 -7.33 -8.62
N PRO A 315 19.50 -7.64 -7.69
CA PRO A 315 18.19 -7.00 -7.69
C PRO A 315 18.27 -5.48 -7.53
N LEU A 316 19.25 -4.99 -6.76
CA LEU A 316 19.44 -3.56 -6.51
C LEU A 316 19.97 -2.84 -7.76
N ARG A 317 20.91 -3.47 -8.50
CA ARG A 317 21.38 -2.96 -9.81
C ARG A 317 20.25 -2.88 -10.83
N LEU A 318 19.40 -3.91 -10.89
CA LEU A 318 18.26 -3.95 -11.79
C LEU A 318 17.24 -2.85 -11.46
N LEU A 319 16.93 -2.65 -10.17
CA LEU A 319 16.05 -1.57 -9.71
C LEU A 319 16.60 -0.19 -10.04
N TRP A 320 17.90 0.03 -9.81
CA TRP A 320 18.55 1.30 -10.12
C TRP A 320 18.55 1.58 -11.63
N GLY A 321 18.83 0.56 -12.45
CA GLY A 321 18.76 0.67 -13.91
C GLY A 321 17.34 0.93 -14.43
N GLN A 322 16.31 0.37 -13.77
CA GLN A 322 14.91 0.71 -14.05
C GLN A 322 14.61 2.17 -13.67
N TYR A 323 15.00 2.59 -12.47
CA TYR A 323 14.84 3.96 -12.00
C TYR A 323 15.39 5.00 -12.99
N ILE A 324 16.61 4.82 -13.51
CA ILE A 324 17.17 5.76 -14.50
C ILE A 324 16.45 5.67 -15.86
N ARG A 325 15.98 4.48 -16.28
CA ARG A 325 15.16 4.33 -17.50
C ARG A 325 13.83 5.07 -17.38
N ASP A 326 13.17 4.97 -16.24
CA ASP A 326 11.86 5.57 -15.99
C ASP A 326 11.92 7.11 -15.99
N LEU A 327 13.09 7.69 -15.68
CA LEU A 327 13.31 9.13 -15.79
C LEU A 327 13.46 9.63 -17.24
N SER A 328 13.63 8.73 -18.21
CA SER A 328 13.63 8.98 -19.66
C SER A 328 14.40 10.23 -20.11
N PRO A 329 15.71 10.34 -19.82
CA PRO A 329 16.50 11.49 -20.24
C PRO A 329 16.57 11.59 -21.77
N ALA A 330 16.26 12.76 -22.33
CA ALA A 330 16.26 12.98 -23.77
C ALA A 330 17.68 13.13 -24.35
N ASN A 331 18.63 13.63 -23.55
CA ASN A 331 20.02 13.87 -23.95
C ASN A 331 21.01 13.64 -22.80
N ASP A 332 22.32 13.72 -23.10
CA ASP A 332 23.38 13.47 -22.12
C ASP A 332 23.45 14.53 -21.02
N ASP A 333 23.08 15.78 -21.31
CA ASP A 333 23.04 16.87 -20.33
C ASP A 333 21.93 16.66 -19.29
N GLU A 334 20.76 16.21 -19.73
CA GLU A 334 19.63 15.87 -18.86
C GLU A 334 19.94 14.63 -18.03
N LEU A 335 20.57 13.61 -18.62
CA LEU A 335 21.04 12.44 -17.89
C LEU A 335 22.09 12.82 -16.83
N SER A 336 23.02 13.74 -17.15
CA SER A 336 23.99 14.27 -16.19
C SER A 336 23.32 15.01 -15.02
N ASP A 337 22.36 15.89 -15.33
CA ASP A 337 21.59 16.63 -14.33
C ASP A 337 20.69 15.72 -13.47
N ILE A 338 20.21 14.61 -14.03
CA ILE A 338 19.52 13.56 -13.29
C ILE A 338 20.50 12.85 -12.36
N LEU A 339 21.64 12.33 -12.86
CA LEU A 339 22.62 11.61 -12.04
C LEU A 339 23.20 12.48 -10.91
N ALA A 340 23.35 13.78 -11.14
CA ALA A 340 23.80 14.74 -10.13
C ALA A 340 22.82 14.83 -8.92
N ARG A 341 21.52 14.63 -9.16
CA ARG A 341 20.45 14.71 -8.14
C ARG A 341 19.91 13.34 -7.72
N ALA A 342 20.19 12.31 -8.50
CA ALA A 342 19.78 10.95 -8.26
C ALA A 342 20.43 10.39 -6.99
N ASP A 343 19.77 9.39 -6.44
CA ASP A 343 20.38 8.49 -5.48
C ASP A 343 21.21 7.45 -6.25
N LEU A 344 22.47 7.24 -5.85
CA LEU A 344 23.38 6.30 -6.50
C LEU A 344 23.45 4.94 -5.80
N HIS A 345 22.67 4.67 -4.75
CA HIS A 345 22.60 3.33 -4.16
C HIS A 345 22.08 2.32 -5.19
N GLY A 346 22.82 1.23 -5.38
CA GLY A 346 22.53 0.25 -6.42
C GLY A 346 23.16 0.52 -7.77
N SER A 347 23.73 1.71 -7.99
CA SER A 347 24.41 2.01 -9.26
C SER A 347 25.72 1.24 -9.40
N SER A 348 26.09 0.97 -10.65
CA SER A 348 27.44 0.51 -10.97
C SER A 348 28.36 1.73 -11.04
N LEU A 349 29.35 1.76 -10.16
CA LEU A 349 30.30 2.87 -10.01
C LEU A 349 31.72 2.38 -10.29
N ARG A 350 32.41 3.07 -11.19
CA ARG A 350 33.83 2.86 -11.51
C ARG A 350 34.66 4.06 -11.08
N VAL A 351 35.85 3.84 -10.53
CA VAL A 351 36.79 4.93 -10.21
C VAL A 351 37.63 5.25 -11.46
N ALA A 352 37.37 6.40 -12.08
CA ALA A 352 38.11 6.87 -13.24
C ALA A 352 39.47 7.49 -12.84
N GLN A 353 39.49 8.26 -11.74
CA GLN A 353 40.69 8.89 -11.21
C GLN A 353 40.60 8.97 -9.68
N ALA A 354 41.71 8.76 -8.98
CA ALA A 354 41.78 8.93 -7.54
C ALA A 354 43.19 9.37 -7.13
N ARG A 355 43.31 10.08 -6.01
CA ARG A 355 44.62 10.42 -5.42
C ARG A 355 45.43 9.19 -5.04
N ASN A 356 44.77 8.09 -4.69
CA ASN A 356 45.40 6.79 -4.46
C ASN A 356 45.35 5.94 -5.75
N PRO A 357 46.49 5.65 -6.39
CA PRO A 357 46.52 4.87 -7.64
C PRO A 357 45.90 3.48 -7.52
N GLY A 358 45.97 2.85 -6.34
CA GLY A 358 45.41 1.51 -6.11
C GLY A 358 43.86 1.45 -6.13
N MET A 359 43.20 2.62 -6.16
CA MET A 359 41.74 2.72 -6.24
C MET A 359 41.24 2.89 -7.67
N VAL A 360 42.12 3.28 -8.59
CA VAL A 360 41.77 3.53 -9.99
C VAL A 360 41.35 2.22 -10.64
N ARG A 361 40.28 2.25 -11.46
CA ARG A 361 39.62 1.08 -12.08
C ARG A 361 38.88 0.13 -11.13
N LEU A 362 38.74 0.45 -9.84
CA LEU A 362 37.80 -0.27 -8.99
C LEU A 362 36.37 -0.04 -9.50
N THR A 363 35.67 -1.13 -9.75
CA THR A 363 34.27 -1.12 -10.20
C THR A 363 33.44 -1.98 -9.27
N GLY A 364 32.29 -1.47 -8.84
CA GLY A 364 31.40 -2.21 -7.96
C GLY A 364 30.03 -1.56 -7.81
N THR A 365 29.16 -2.22 -7.09
CA THR A 365 27.81 -1.71 -6.79
C THR A 365 27.85 -0.86 -5.54
N VAL A 366 27.28 0.34 -5.59
CA VAL A 366 27.19 1.22 -4.42
C VAL A 366 26.19 0.65 -3.42
N ILE A 367 26.66 0.30 -2.23
CA ILE A 367 25.84 -0.25 -1.14
C ILE A 367 25.46 0.81 -0.10
N GLU A 368 26.30 1.84 0.05
CA GLU A 368 26.08 2.93 0.99
C GLU A 368 26.70 4.23 0.44
N GLU A 369 25.94 5.30 0.49
CA GLU A 369 26.39 6.66 0.22
C GLU A 369 26.41 7.49 1.52
N THR A 370 27.58 8.03 1.86
CA THR A 370 27.71 9.05 2.91
C THR A 370 28.08 10.40 2.31
N GLN A 371 28.12 11.46 3.13
CA GLN A 371 28.55 12.79 2.68
C GLN A 371 29.95 12.76 2.02
N LYS A 372 30.88 11.96 2.55
CA LYS A 372 32.29 11.98 2.13
C LYS A 372 32.74 10.74 1.37
N THR A 373 32.00 9.64 1.42
CA THR A 373 32.43 8.37 0.84
C THR A 373 31.31 7.64 0.12
N PHE A 374 31.66 6.86 -0.89
CA PHE A 374 30.84 5.75 -1.38
C PHE A 374 31.40 4.45 -0.80
N ARG A 375 30.55 3.53 -0.35
CA ARG A 375 30.94 2.14 -0.16
C ARG A 375 30.45 1.34 -1.33
N ILE A 376 31.34 0.55 -1.92
CA ILE A 376 31.02 -0.34 -3.02
C ILE A 376 31.33 -1.79 -2.65
N ILE A 377 30.57 -2.73 -3.19
CA ILE A 377 30.94 -4.13 -3.24
C ILE A 377 31.50 -4.45 -4.63
N THR A 378 32.72 -4.98 -4.67
CA THR A 378 33.41 -5.36 -5.92
C THR A 378 33.12 -6.83 -6.27
N SER A 379 33.39 -7.24 -7.52
CA SER A 379 33.13 -8.60 -8.01
C SER A 379 33.93 -9.70 -7.30
N ASP A 380 34.99 -9.33 -6.58
CA ASP A 380 35.78 -10.18 -5.68
C ASP A 380 35.11 -10.36 -4.29
N ASN A 381 33.85 -9.95 -4.14
CA ASN A 381 33.08 -9.96 -2.87
C ASN A 381 33.73 -9.13 -1.75
N GLN A 382 34.52 -8.11 -2.10
CA GLN A 382 35.12 -7.20 -1.12
C GLN A 382 34.35 -5.88 -1.05
N VAL A 383 34.13 -5.39 0.17
CA VAL A 383 33.58 -4.05 0.38
C VAL A 383 34.71 -3.03 0.45
N LYS A 384 34.71 -2.06 -0.46
CA LYS A 384 35.71 -0.99 -0.54
C LYS A 384 35.07 0.37 -0.30
N VAL A 385 35.78 1.23 0.43
CA VAL A 385 35.34 2.59 0.74
C VAL A 385 36.09 3.57 -0.15
N LEU A 386 35.35 4.37 -0.91
CA LEU A 386 35.84 5.32 -1.89
C LEU A 386 35.61 6.76 -1.40
N PRO A 387 36.65 7.58 -1.18
CA PRO A 387 36.50 8.97 -0.77
C PRO A 387 36.10 9.88 -1.94
N LYS A 388 35.11 10.74 -1.74
CA LYS A 388 34.59 11.65 -2.78
C LYS A 388 35.51 12.86 -3.02
N GLU A 389 36.11 13.45 -1.97
CA GLU A 389 36.90 14.69 -2.04
C GLU A 389 38.15 14.61 -2.94
N SER A 390 38.60 13.42 -3.32
CA SER A 390 39.82 13.23 -4.12
C SER A 390 39.67 12.12 -5.18
N SER A 391 38.48 11.96 -5.73
CA SER A 391 38.21 10.96 -6.77
C SER A 391 37.20 11.45 -7.80
N VAL A 392 37.41 11.01 -9.04
CA VAL A 392 36.47 11.13 -10.16
C VAL A 392 35.91 9.73 -10.39
N PHE A 393 34.60 9.64 -10.36
CA PHE A 393 33.87 8.41 -10.59
C PHE A 393 33.23 8.42 -11.96
N GLU A 394 32.83 7.25 -12.40
CA GLU A 394 32.15 7.03 -13.66
C GLU A 394 30.97 6.10 -13.38
N VAL A 395 29.78 6.53 -13.76
CA VAL A 395 28.54 5.78 -13.57
C VAL A 395 28.03 5.35 -14.93
N GLU A 396 27.75 4.06 -15.04
CA GLU A 396 27.15 3.49 -16.24
C GLU A 396 25.63 3.50 -16.12
N ALA A 397 24.97 4.19 -17.06
CA ALA A 397 23.52 4.27 -17.14
C ALA A 397 23.07 4.28 -18.61
N LEU A 398 22.06 3.46 -18.95
CA LEU A 398 21.50 3.41 -20.31
C LEU A 398 22.52 3.10 -21.42
N GLY A 399 23.58 2.34 -21.10
CA GLY A 399 24.69 2.06 -22.03
C GLY A 399 25.61 3.25 -22.28
N ARG A 400 25.45 4.35 -21.53
CA ARG A 400 26.31 5.52 -21.54
C ARG A 400 27.10 5.59 -20.24
N SER A 401 28.28 6.19 -20.31
CA SER A 401 29.21 6.28 -19.19
C SER A 401 29.48 7.74 -18.87
N LEU A 402 29.08 8.19 -17.68
CA LEU A 402 29.13 9.60 -17.28
C LEU A 402 30.08 9.81 -16.11
N ARG A 403 30.90 10.87 -16.20
CA ARG A 403 31.88 11.21 -15.17
C ARG A 403 31.27 12.06 -14.07
N LEU A 404 31.40 11.61 -12.83
CA LEU A 404 31.00 12.31 -11.62
C LEU A 404 32.24 12.81 -10.86
N LEU A 405 32.37 14.13 -10.74
CA LEU A 405 33.40 14.77 -9.93
C LEU A 405 33.03 14.66 -8.45
N GLY A 406 33.77 13.83 -7.71
CA GLY A 406 33.51 13.60 -6.29
C GLY A 406 33.53 14.87 -5.41
N PRO A 407 34.44 15.85 -5.60
CA PRO A 407 34.47 17.08 -4.79
C PRO A 407 33.18 17.90 -4.89
N SER A 408 32.62 18.04 -6.10
CA SER A 408 31.35 18.74 -6.36
C SER A 408 30.16 18.00 -5.74
N TYR A 409 30.25 16.67 -5.65
CA TYR A 409 29.21 15.83 -5.05
C TYR A 409 29.15 15.95 -3.52
N VAL A 410 30.25 16.34 -2.86
CA VAL A 410 30.28 16.63 -1.41
C VAL A 410 29.54 17.95 -1.11
N GLN A 411 29.62 18.94 -2.00
CA GLN A 411 28.96 20.24 -1.84
C GLN A 411 27.41 20.16 -1.89
N ARG A 412 26.85 19.13 -2.52
CA ARG A 412 25.40 18.79 -2.50
C ARG A 412 24.82 18.69 -1.08
N TRP A 413 25.65 18.33 -0.10
CA TRP A 413 25.22 18.21 1.30
C TRP A 413 25.35 19.54 2.07
N THR A 414 26.18 20.48 1.62
CA THR A 414 26.40 21.78 2.28
C THR A 414 25.41 22.87 1.83
N GLU A 415 24.85 22.80 0.62
CA GLU A 415 23.90 23.81 0.09
C GLU A 415 22.46 23.70 0.61
N LYS A 416 22.17 22.79 1.56
CA LYS A 416 20.89 22.78 2.31
C LYS A 416 20.82 23.89 3.39
N GLY A 417 21.57 24.97 3.22
CA GLY A 417 21.43 26.26 3.94
C GLY A 417 20.49 27.23 3.20
N PRO A 418 20.17 28.41 3.76
CA PRO A 418 19.13 29.29 3.21
C PRO A 418 19.42 29.70 1.75
N LYS A 419 18.37 29.68 0.91
CA LYS A 419 18.41 30.02 -0.52
C LYS A 419 19.03 31.41 -0.74
N GLY A 420 20.12 31.51 -1.51
CA GLY A 420 20.69 32.83 -1.81
C GLY A 420 21.89 32.94 -2.75
N SER A 421 22.56 31.87 -3.18
CA SER A 421 23.72 32.00 -4.09
C SER A 421 23.47 31.33 -5.44
N LYS A 422 23.72 32.07 -6.52
CA LYS A 422 23.71 31.57 -7.90
C LYS A 422 24.67 30.36 -8.02
N PRO A 423 24.30 29.29 -8.75
CA PRO A 423 25.20 28.16 -8.97
C PRO A 423 26.44 28.61 -9.75
N PRO A 424 27.66 28.21 -9.32
CA PRO A 424 28.87 28.45 -10.10
C PRO A 424 28.86 27.67 -11.41
N GLU A 425 29.56 28.23 -12.39
CA GLU A 425 29.58 27.89 -13.81
C GLU A 425 29.73 26.38 -14.07
N ARG A 426 28.76 25.83 -14.81
CA ARG A 426 28.51 24.40 -15.00
C ARG A 426 29.23 23.89 -16.26
N TRP A 427 30.03 22.83 -16.07
CA TRP A 427 30.39 21.79 -17.03
C TRP A 427 31.06 22.23 -18.35
N SER A 428 32.32 21.84 -18.54
CA SER A 428 32.92 21.72 -19.88
C SER A 428 32.97 20.25 -20.30
N LEU A 429 32.38 19.96 -21.47
CA LEU A 429 32.57 18.73 -22.23
C LEU A 429 34.01 18.71 -22.78
N GLN A 430 34.73 17.61 -22.56
CA GLN A 430 35.85 17.16 -23.40
C GLN A 430 35.72 15.67 -23.65
#